data_AF-A0A1G7H026-F1
#
_entry.id   AF-A0A1G7H026-F1
#
_cell.length_a   1.000
_cell.length_b   1.000
_cell.length_c   1.000
_cell.angle_alpha   90.00
_cell.angle_beta   90.00
_cell.angle_gamma   90.00
#
_symmetry.space_group_name_H-M   'P 1'
#
loop_
_entity.id
_entity.type
_entity.pdbx_description
1 polymer ?
#
loop_
_entity_poly.entity_id
_entity_poly.type
_entity_poly.pdbx_seq_one_letter_code
_entity_poly.pdbx_strand_id
1 'polypeptide(L)'
;MKKIVFFLSALGSVFSYSQNLGYGNSVSQSLSGTVQLWPKVAEKAETCNTVVINDTEEQNGVFIIGNSGQKAAVDIPIAANQTIKINSIVVTLASKLPPTFVNFIFYDNILSTPEDPEDPRRNIPNQQILQITDTTIESYEDVGYEPLHEFVVRKVKVKLANPILLNGTMADGRIWMSTKSDANAWATTAHYDTGEGVVGESLAMGGNSFGWFQLLNQECLYELEAECDVLGVSDLSFNSKTNIYPNPAQDFFEYKNINGNIISTSIYSTNGSLVKTINSNESKINVSNLKNGVYIIQTKTSNGNTFTNKLIKK
;
A
#
# COMPACT_ATOMS: atom_id res chain seq x y z
N MET A 1 -25.55 11.95 20.18
CA MET A 1 -24.16 11.59 20.51
C MET A 1 -24.16 10.11 20.88
N LYS A 2 -23.44 9.28 20.11
CA LYS A 2 -23.28 7.84 20.40
C LYS A 2 -22.36 7.67 21.62
N LYS A 3 -22.64 6.69 22.50
CA LYS A 3 -21.77 6.30 23.62
C LYS A 3 -20.69 5.34 23.10
N ILE A 4 -19.49 5.44 23.67
CA ILE A 4 -18.26 4.82 23.15
C ILE A 4 -17.59 4.04 24.29
N VAL A 5 -16.90 2.95 23.99
CA VAL A 5 -16.08 2.18 24.94
C VAL A 5 -14.69 1.95 24.33
N PHE A 6 -13.62 2.25 25.06
CA PHE A 6 -12.26 1.90 24.62
C PHE A 6 -11.80 0.61 25.29
N PHE A 7 -11.29 -0.34 24.50
CA PHE A 7 -10.65 -1.53 25.05
C PHE A 7 -9.24 -1.17 25.54
N LEU A 8 -9.04 -1.24 26.85
CA LEU A 8 -7.71 -1.31 27.44
C LEU A 8 -7.14 -2.69 27.10
N SER A 9 -6.07 -2.78 26.32
CA SER A 9 -5.36 -4.05 26.12
C SER A 9 -4.60 -4.42 27.40
N ALA A 10 -5.33 -4.92 28.39
CA ALA A 10 -4.76 -5.74 29.44
C ALA A 10 -4.71 -7.18 28.90
N LEU A 11 -3.49 -7.68 28.67
CA LEU A 11 -3.23 -9.09 28.36
C LEU A 11 -3.97 -9.99 29.36
N GLY A 12 -4.80 -10.90 28.83
CA GLY A 12 -5.47 -11.94 29.59
C GLY A 12 -6.17 -12.91 28.64
N SER A 13 -5.64 -14.12 28.54
CA SER A 13 -6.28 -15.34 28.02
C SER A 13 -7.69 -15.50 28.67
N VAL A 14 -8.72 -16.12 28.07
CA VAL A 14 -8.85 -17.47 27.50
C VAL A 14 -10.20 -17.58 26.73
N PHE A 15 -10.28 -18.58 25.84
CA PHE A 15 -11.44 -19.33 25.28
C PHE A 15 -12.06 -18.91 23.93
N SER A 16 -11.60 -19.63 22.90
CA SER A 16 -12.32 -20.44 21.92
C SER A 16 -13.84 -20.22 21.74
N TYR A 17 -14.27 -20.01 20.49
CA TYR A 17 -15.30 -20.83 19.81
C TYR A 17 -15.18 -20.70 18.28
N SER A 18 -15.54 -21.79 17.60
CA SER A 18 -15.43 -22.00 16.16
C SER A 18 -16.70 -21.60 15.40
N GLN A 19 -16.57 -21.09 14.17
CA GLN A 19 -16.95 -21.75 12.90
C GLN A 19 -17.26 -20.75 11.77
N ASN A 20 -16.68 -21.09 10.62
CA ASN A 20 -17.10 -20.90 9.22
C ASN A 20 -16.93 -19.56 8.49
N LEU A 21 -16.20 -19.72 7.38
CA LEU A 21 -15.92 -18.81 6.29
C LEU A 21 -17.21 -18.40 5.55
N GLY A 22 -17.43 -17.10 5.42
CA GLY A 22 -18.36 -16.50 4.46
C GLY A 22 -17.60 -15.60 3.50
N TYR A 23 -17.31 -16.10 2.29
CA TYR A 23 -16.82 -15.29 1.18
C TYR A 23 -17.92 -14.30 0.74
N GLY A 24 -17.65 -12.99 0.82
CA GLY A 24 -18.48 -11.95 0.24
C GLY A 24 -18.18 -11.78 -1.25
N ASN A 25 -19.13 -12.16 -2.10
CA ASN A 25 -19.05 -12.03 -3.56
C ASN A 25 -19.20 -10.56 -4.00
N SER A 26 -18.34 -10.12 -4.92
CA SER A 26 -18.49 -8.85 -5.64
C SER A 26 -19.64 -8.94 -6.66
N VAL A 27 -20.49 -7.92 -6.65
CA VAL A 27 -21.60 -7.78 -7.62
C VAL A 27 -21.03 -7.37 -8.96
N SER A 28 -21.20 -8.23 -9.96
CA SER A 28 -21.01 -7.93 -11.37
C SER A 28 -22.37 -7.74 -12.05
N GLN A 29 -22.51 -6.67 -12.83
CA GLN A 29 -23.45 -6.47 -13.94
C GLN A 29 -23.14 -5.07 -14.49
N SER A 30 -23.15 -4.74 -15.77
CA SER A 30 -23.17 -5.40 -17.08
C SER A 30 -23.12 -4.21 -18.05
N LEU A 31 -22.56 -4.34 -19.26
CA LEU A 31 -23.10 -3.67 -20.45
C LEU A 31 -22.39 -4.21 -21.71
N SER A 32 -23.17 -4.91 -22.52
CA SER A 32 -22.88 -5.26 -23.89
C SER A 32 -22.99 -4.04 -24.79
N GLY A 33 -21.96 -3.73 -25.57
CA GLY A 33 -22.02 -2.73 -26.63
C GLY A 33 -20.70 -2.62 -27.39
N THR A 34 -20.73 -2.82 -28.71
CA THR A 34 -19.58 -2.63 -29.60
C THR A 34 -19.30 -1.14 -29.77
N VAL A 35 -18.07 -0.68 -29.50
CA VAL A 35 -17.69 0.74 -29.67
C VAL A 35 -16.49 0.86 -30.61
N GLN A 36 -16.66 1.67 -31.67
CA GLN A 36 -15.66 2.03 -32.66
C GLN A 36 -14.46 2.77 -32.04
N LEU A 37 -13.26 2.47 -32.56
CA LEU A 37 -11.98 3.03 -32.10
C LEU A 37 -11.73 4.42 -32.69
N TRP A 38 -11.67 5.45 -31.83
CA TRP A 38 -11.04 6.74 -32.09
C TRP A 38 -9.80 6.87 -31.17
N PRO A 39 -8.74 7.61 -31.57
CA PRO A 39 -7.50 7.68 -30.78
C PRO A 39 -7.75 8.43 -29.47
N LYS A 40 -7.56 7.76 -28.33
CA LYS A 40 -7.77 8.35 -27.00
C LYS A 40 -6.55 9.17 -26.54
N VAL A 41 -6.87 10.40 -26.17
CA VAL A 41 -6.09 11.35 -25.36
C VAL A 41 -5.69 10.70 -24.02
N ALA A 42 -4.54 11.10 -23.48
CA ALA A 42 -3.94 10.62 -22.23
C ALA A 42 -4.97 10.29 -21.12
N GLU A 43 -4.87 9.08 -20.58
CA GLU A 43 -5.75 8.56 -19.54
C GLU A 43 -5.65 9.42 -18.28
N LYS A 44 -6.82 9.86 -17.79
CA LYS A 44 -6.99 10.65 -16.57
C LYS A 44 -6.85 9.69 -15.38
N ALA A 45 -6.02 10.02 -14.38
CA ALA A 45 -5.87 9.23 -13.16
C ALA A 45 -7.24 8.89 -12.54
N GLU A 46 -7.44 7.63 -12.17
CA GLU A 46 -8.69 7.12 -11.61
C GLU A 46 -8.75 7.43 -10.11
N THR A 47 -9.91 7.80 -9.58
CA THR A 47 -10.06 8.05 -8.14
C THR A 47 -10.10 6.73 -7.38
N CYS A 48 -9.32 6.58 -6.32
CA CYS A 48 -9.29 5.39 -5.47
C CYS A 48 -9.40 5.74 -3.99
N ASN A 49 -10.38 6.59 -3.69
CA ASN A 49 -10.66 7.03 -2.35
C ASN A 49 -10.99 5.82 -1.45
N THR A 50 -10.48 5.85 -0.23
CA THR A 50 -10.84 4.89 0.82
C THR A 50 -11.65 5.62 1.86
N VAL A 51 -12.76 5.04 2.32
CA VAL A 51 -13.60 5.63 3.36
C VAL A 51 -14.01 4.52 4.31
N VAL A 52 -13.53 4.61 5.55
CA VAL A 52 -13.96 3.76 6.67
C VAL A 52 -14.72 4.62 7.66
N ILE A 53 -16.02 4.40 7.74
CA ILE A 53 -16.92 5.08 8.68
C ILE A 53 -17.32 4.14 9.81
N ASN A 54 -17.77 4.71 10.93
CA ASN A 54 -18.50 3.93 11.91
C ASN A 54 -19.96 3.78 11.46
N ASP A 55 -20.28 2.60 10.95
CA ASP A 55 -21.63 2.17 10.57
C ASP A 55 -22.34 1.37 11.68
N THR A 56 -21.65 1.07 12.78
CA THR A 56 -22.23 0.36 13.93
C THR A 56 -22.80 1.31 14.98
N GLU A 57 -23.61 0.76 15.90
CA GLU A 57 -24.08 1.52 17.07
C GLU A 57 -22.97 1.74 18.10
N GLU A 58 -21.86 1.01 18.01
CA GLU A 58 -20.76 1.01 18.97
C GLU A 58 -19.54 1.77 18.47
N GLN A 59 -19.24 2.87 19.14
CA GLN A 59 -17.95 3.56 19.11
C GLN A 59 -16.83 2.78 19.78
N ASN A 60 -15.84 2.21 19.08
CA ASN A 60 -14.64 1.68 19.73
C ASN A 60 -13.40 2.52 19.41
N GLY A 61 -12.25 2.15 19.97
CA GLY A 61 -10.96 2.64 19.49
C GLY A 61 -9.76 2.03 20.20
N VAL A 62 -8.59 2.36 19.67
CA VAL A 62 -7.29 1.85 20.12
C VAL A 62 -6.42 3.01 20.57
N PHE A 63 -5.71 2.84 21.68
CA PHE A 63 -4.77 3.84 22.15
C PHE A 63 -3.56 3.92 21.21
N ILE A 64 -3.23 5.14 20.80
CA ILE A 64 -2.07 5.47 19.95
C ILE A 64 -1.03 6.30 20.73
N ILE A 65 -1.19 6.37 22.05
CA ILE A 65 -0.26 6.95 23.00
C ILE A 65 -0.19 6.08 24.26
N GLY A 66 0.93 6.15 24.96
CA GLY A 66 1.12 5.58 26.28
C GLY A 66 2.58 5.24 26.57
N ASN A 67 2.84 4.72 27.78
CA ASN A 67 4.20 4.51 28.29
C ASN A 67 5.00 3.47 27.50
N SER A 68 4.33 2.58 26.77
CA SER A 68 4.96 1.56 25.94
C SER A 68 5.12 2.00 24.49
N GLY A 69 4.86 3.27 24.15
CA GLY A 69 4.93 3.77 22.78
C GLY A 69 3.91 3.10 21.86
N GLN A 70 2.69 2.89 22.35
CA GLN A 70 1.59 2.30 21.58
C GLN A 70 1.38 3.05 20.27
N LYS A 71 1.11 2.29 19.21
CA LYS A 71 0.83 2.79 17.87
C LYS A 71 -0.15 1.82 17.19
N ALA A 72 -0.95 2.36 16.29
CA ALA A 72 -1.84 1.60 15.44
C ALA A 72 -1.62 1.96 13.98
N ALA A 73 -1.81 1.00 13.08
CA ALA A 73 -1.70 1.20 11.64
C ALA A 73 -2.83 0.48 10.91
N VAL A 74 -3.31 1.09 9.84
CA VAL A 74 -4.25 0.52 8.87
C VAL A 74 -3.48 0.16 7.61
N ASP A 75 -3.92 -0.83 6.85
CA ASP A 75 -3.29 -1.10 5.56
C ASP A 75 -3.94 -0.30 4.42
N ILE A 76 -3.12 -0.07 3.40
CA ILE A 76 -3.50 0.52 2.13
C ILE A 76 -3.12 -0.51 1.08
N PRO A 77 -4.09 -1.27 0.54
CA PRO A 77 -3.86 -2.21 -0.54
C PRO A 77 -3.29 -1.48 -1.75
N ILE A 78 -2.16 -1.95 -2.29
CA ILE A 78 -1.50 -1.35 -3.45
C ILE A 78 -0.82 -2.44 -4.27
N ALA A 79 -1.27 -2.60 -5.51
CA ALA A 79 -0.69 -3.60 -6.41
C ALA A 79 0.72 -3.20 -6.85
N ALA A 80 1.59 -4.17 -7.17
CA ALA A 80 2.98 -3.91 -7.52
C ALA A 80 3.17 -2.93 -8.70
N ASN A 81 2.20 -2.85 -9.60
CA ASN A 81 2.17 -1.96 -10.75
C ASN A 81 1.31 -0.70 -10.52
N GLN A 82 1.01 -0.34 -9.28
CA GLN A 82 0.14 0.80 -8.97
C GLN A 82 0.92 1.90 -8.26
N THR A 83 0.57 3.14 -8.56
CA THR A 83 0.97 4.31 -7.78
C THR A 83 -0.29 4.92 -7.17
N ILE A 84 -0.22 5.25 -5.88
CA ILE A 84 -1.30 5.94 -5.17
C ILE A 84 -0.78 7.31 -4.77
N LYS A 85 -1.50 8.36 -5.16
CA LYS A 85 -1.26 9.74 -4.78
C LYS A 85 -2.35 10.18 -3.80
N ILE A 86 -2.00 10.29 -2.53
CA ILE A 86 -2.91 10.72 -1.47
C ILE A 86 -2.86 12.26 -1.37
N ASN A 87 -4.01 12.89 -1.58
CA ASN A 87 -4.16 14.34 -1.58
C ASN A 87 -4.65 14.87 -0.21
N SER A 88 -5.52 14.12 0.47
CA SER A 88 -6.03 14.47 1.80
C SER A 88 -6.29 13.22 2.63
N ILE A 89 -6.16 13.37 3.95
CA ILE A 89 -6.43 12.33 4.93
C ILE A 89 -7.37 12.89 6.00
N VAL A 90 -8.44 12.15 6.30
CA VAL A 90 -9.27 12.37 7.49
C VAL A 90 -9.04 11.19 8.43
N VAL A 91 -8.84 11.47 9.72
CA VAL A 91 -8.75 10.43 10.75
C VAL A 91 -9.71 10.74 11.88
N THR A 92 -10.33 9.72 12.46
CA THR A 92 -11.21 9.93 13.62
C THR A 92 -10.44 9.65 14.91
N LEU A 93 -10.08 10.71 15.63
CA LEU A 93 -9.24 10.65 16.82
C LEU A 93 -10.03 11.00 18.08
N ALA A 94 -9.60 10.47 19.22
CA ALA A 94 -10.26 10.69 20.51
C ALA A 94 -9.27 11.25 21.53
N SER A 95 -9.65 12.37 22.13
CA SER A 95 -8.89 13.03 23.19
C SER A 95 -9.76 14.05 23.92
N LYS A 96 -9.37 14.41 25.14
CA LYS A 96 -10.08 15.40 25.95
C LYS A 96 -10.09 16.78 25.26
N LEU A 97 -8.92 17.23 24.79
CA LEU A 97 -8.76 18.47 24.04
C LEU A 97 -8.59 18.17 22.54
N PRO A 98 -8.93 19.09 21.62
CA PRO A 98 -8.59 18.96 20.22
C PRO A 98 -7.09 18.72 20.02
N PRO A 99 -6.68 17.80 19.12
CA PRO A 99 -5.26 17.57 18.86
C PRO A 99 -4.61 18.83 18.29
N THR A 100 -3.35 19.06 18.65
CA THR A 100 -2.54 20.17 18.15
C THR A 100 -1.72 19.78 16.92
N PHE A 101 -1.50 18.48 16.70
CA PHE A 101 -0.87 17.98 15.47
C PHE A 101 -1.38 16.59 15.09
N VAL A 102 -1.36 16.28 13.79
CA VAL A 102 -1.68 14.95 13.26
C VAL A 102 -0.75 14.64 12.08
N ASN A 103 0.22 13.76 12.32
CA ASN A 103 1.24 13.34 11.36
C ASN A 103 1.04 11.87 10.97
N PHE A 104 1.76 11.41 9.96
CA PHE A 104 1.63 10.04 9.46
C PHE A 104 2.98 9.34 9.34
N ILE A 105 2.98 8.04 9.61
CA ILE A 105 4.14 7.16 9.42
C ILE A 105 3.70 5.98 8.58
N PHE A 106 4.48 5.65 7.55
CA PHE A 106 4.22 4.51 6.69
C PHE A 106 5.25 3.42 6.89
N TYR A 107 4.81 2.17 6.81
CA TYR A 107 5.63 0.99 6.96
C TYR A 107 5.44 0.04 5.78
N ASP A 108 6.48 -0.71 5.44
CA ASP A 108 6.34 -1.86 4.56
C ASP A 108 5.62 -3.02 5.27
N ASN A 109 5.27 -4.04 4.50
CA ASN A 109 4.54 -5.21 4.94
C ASN A 109 5.48 -6.41 5.18
N ILE A 110 5.16 -7.21 6.19
CA ILE A 110 5.74 -8.55 6.37
C ILE A 110 4.66 -9.53 6.83
N LEU A 111 4.84 -10.81 6.50
CA LEU A 111 4.08 -11.88 7.13
C LEU A 111 4.65 -12.23 8.50
N SER A 112 3.82 -12.14 9.53
CA SER A 112 4.15 -12.46 10.91
C SER A 112 4.74 -13.88 11.07
N THR A 113 5.50 -14.05 12.15
CA THR A 113 6.03 -15.34 12.60
C THR A 113 5.37 -15.66 13.93
N PRO A 114 4.22 -16.38 13.93
CA PRO A 114 3.52 -16.72 15.16
C PRO A 114 4.38 -17.62 16.06
N GLU A 115 4.15 -17.54 17.37
CA GLU A 115 4.83 -18.40 18.35
C GLU A 115 4.43 -19.86 18.18
N ASP A 116 3.14 -20.11 17.92
CA ASP A 116 2.62 -21.40 17.52
C ASP A 116 2.69 -21.56 15.99
N PRO A 117 3.42 -22.56 15.45
CA PRO A 117 3.46 -22.81 14.01
C PRO A 117 2.11 -23.19 13.38
N GLU A 118 1.13 -23.63 14.18
CA GLU A 118 -0.23 -23.92 13.71
C GLU A 118 -1.07 -22.66 13.50
N ASP A 119 -0.69 -21.54 14.14
CA ASP A 119 -1.40 -20.29 13.98
C ASP A 119 -1.19 -19.70 12.58
N PRO A 120 -2.24 -19.09 11.99
CA PRO A 120 -2.13 -18.47 10.69
C PRO A 120 -1.19 -17.26 10.74
N ARG A 121 -0.24 -17.21 9.80
CA ARG A 121 0.58 -16.01 9.55
C ARG A 121 -0.32 -14.87 9.08
N ARG A 122 -0.02 -13.65 9.54
CA ARG A 122 -0.80 -12.44 9.27
C ARG A 122 0.07 -11.35 8.68
N ASN A 123 -0.51 -10.49 7.84
CA ASN A 123 0.17 -9.30 7.36
C ASN A 123 0.29 -8.29 8.51
N ILE A 124 1.49 -7.78 8.75
CA ILE A 124 1.77 -6.80 9.79
C ILE A 124 2.76 -5.75 9.28
N PRO A 125 2.79 -4.54 9.89
CA PRO A 125 3.84 -3.57 9.61
C PRO A 125 5.23 -4.10 9.98
N ASN A 126 6.26 -3.67 9.25
CA ASN A 126 7.65 -4.05 9.50
C ASN A 126 8.58 -2.85 9.73
N GLN A 127 9.21 -2.32 8.68
CA GLN A 127 10.13 -1.21 8.72
C GLN A 127 9.44 0.08 8.29
N GLN A 128 9.78 1.18 8.98
CA GLN A 128 9.33 2.51 8.59
C GLN A 128 9.96 2.88 7.24
N ILE A 129 9.14 3.22 6.26
CA ILE A 129 9.58 3.59 4.91
C ILE A 129 9.42 5.09 4.62
N LEU A 130 8.48 5.75 5.30
CA LEU A 130 8.18 7.17 5.08
C LEU A 130 7.57 7.78 6.34
N GLN A 131 7.87 9.05 6.60
CA GLN A 131 7.27 9.82 7.67
C GLN A 131 6.87 11.20 7.14
N ILE A 132 5.64 11.60 7.44
CA ILE A 132 5.04 12.87 7.02
C ILE A 132 4.83 13.73 8.25
N THR A 133 5.60 14.81 8.37
CA THR A 133 5.54 15.77 9.48
C THR A 133 4.96 17.13 9.09
N ASP A 134 4.95 17.43 7.80
CA ASP A 134 4.54 18.73 7.28
C ASP A 134 3.04 18.73 6.98
N THR A 135 2.26 18.61 8.06
CA THR A 135 0.80 18.55 8.04
C THR A 135 0.21 19.74 8.78
N THR A 136 -1.03 20.09 8.43
CA THR A 136 -1.82 21.08 9.18
C THR A 136 -3.23 20.55 9.38
N ILE A 137 -3.79 20.77 10.56
CA ILE A 137 -5.20 20.45 10.82
C ILE A 137 -6.05 21.52 10.12
N GLU A 138 -6.84 21.11 9.13
CA GLU A 138 -7.70 22.02 8.36
C GLU A 138 -9.01 22.29 9.11
N SER A 139 -9.62 21.24 9.66
CA SER A 139 -10.84 21.31 10.43
C SER A 139 -11.02 20.06 11.29
N TYR A 140 -11.93 20.13 12.25
CA TYR A 140 -12.42 18.97 12.96
C TYR A 140 -13.92 19.08 13.27
N GLU A 141 -14.57 17.92 13.41
CA GLU A 141 -15.98 17.79 13.77
C GLU A 141 -16.10 16.81 14.94
N ASP A 142 -16.78 17.22 16.01
CA ASP A 142 -17.08 16.34 17.15
C ASP A 142 -18.20 15.35 16.75
N VAL A 143 -17.89 14.05 16.73
CA VAL A 143 -18.80 12.99 16.27
C VAL A 143 -19.23 12.02 17.37
N GLY A 144 -18.57 12.07 18.54
CA GLY A 144 -18.85 11.16 19.63
C GLY A 144 -18.19 11.56 20.95
N TYR A 145 -18.53 10.82 22.00
CA TYR A 145 -17.98 11.05 23.34
C TYR A 145 -17.80 9.73 24.08
N GLU A 146 -16.62 9.55 24.67
CA GLU A 146 -16.28 8.41 25.51
C GLU A 146 -16.24 8.85 26.98
N PRO A 147 -17.14 8.33 27.84
CA PRO A 147 -17.33 8.85 29.18
C PRO A 147 -16.26 8.42 30.20
N LEU A 148 -15.58 7.28 30.01
CA LEU A 148 -14.61 6.75 30.97
C LEU A 148 -13.36 7.63 31.07
N HIS A 149 -12.88 8.16 29.94
CA HIS A 149 -11.69 9.02 29.87
C HIS A 149 -12.03 10.48 29.54
N GLU A 150 -13.34 10.80 29.43
CA GLU A 150 -13.83 12.11 29.00
C GLU A 150 -13.30 12.53 27.63
N PHE A 151 -13.14 11.58 26.71
CA PHE A 151 -12.64 11.88 25.37
C PHE A 151 -13.77 12.32 24.47
N VAL A 152 -13.52 13.40 23.74
CA VAL A 152 -14.36 13.78 22.61
C VAL A 152 -13.76 13.16 21.37
N VAL A 153 -14.59 12.47 20.60
CA VAL A 153 -14.19 11.79 19.38
C VAL A 153 -14.44 12.73 18.21
N ARG A 154 -13.40 12.98 17.41
CA ARG A 154 -13.36 14.00 16.39
C ARG A 154 -12.94 13.42 15.05
N LYS A 155 -13.69 13.70 13.99
CA LYS A 155 -13.17 13.58 12.63
C LYS A 155 -12.23 14.76 12.40
N VAL A 156 -10.95 14.50 12.14
CA VAL A 156 -9.91 15.51 11.95
C VAL A 156 -9.46 15.46 10.49
N LYS A 157 -9.75 16.52 9.75
CA LYS A 157 -9.30 16.66 8.36
C LYS A 157 -7.90 17.27 8.33
N VAL A 158 -6.97 16.55 7.73
CA VAL A 158 -5.56 16.93 7.66
C VAL A 158 -5.22 17.38 6.24
N LYS A 159 -4.65 18.58 6.15
CA LYS A 159 -4.08 19.13 4.93
C LYS A 159 -2.60 18.77 4.85
N LEU A 160 -2.23 18.16 3.74
CA LEU A 160 -0.85 17.79 3.41
C LEU A 160 -0.17 18.95 2.69
N ALA A 161 1.09 19.28 3.04
CA ALA A 161 1.87 20.28 2.31
C ALA A 161 2.13 19.86 0.85
N ASN A 162 2.39 18.57 0.65
CA ASN A 162 2.52 17.93 -0.66
C ASN A 162 1.75 16.60 -0.66
N PRO A 163 1.19 16.18 -1.80
CA PRO A 163 0.59 14.85 -1.91
C PRO A 163 1.59 13.74 -1.57
N ILE A 164 1.11 12.69 -0.90
CA ILE A 164 1.94 11.53 -0.55
C ILE A 164 1.90 10.56 -1.73
N LEU A 165 3.08 10.19 -2.24
CA LEU A 165 3.22 9.23 -3.34
C LEU A 165 3.64 7.87 -2.78
N LEU A 166 2.78 6.88 -2.94
CA LEU A 166 3.03 5.49 -2.60
C LEU A 166 3.22 4.69 -3.89
N ASN A 167 4.26 3.85 -3.95
CA ASN A 167 4.58 3.04 -5.11
C ASN A 167 4.50 1.55 -4.77
N GLY A 168 3.70 0.82 -5.52
CA GLY A 168 3.46 -0.59 -5.32
C GLY A 168 4.70 -1.47 -5.50
N THR A 169 5.70 -1.04 -6.26
CA THR A 169 6.96 -1.80 -6.39
C THR A 169 7.71 -1.97 -5.07
N MET A 170 7.43 -1.10 -4.09
CA MET A 170 7.99 -1.17 -2.74
C MET A 170 7.05 -1.86 -1.75
N ALA A 171 5.86 -2.25 -2.19
CA ALA A 171 4.81 -2.81 -1.36
C ALA A 171 4.69 -4.30 -1.66
N ASP A 172 4.80 -5.13 -0.63
CA ASP A 172 4.42 -6.55 -0.71
C ASP A 172 2.87 -6.65 -0.71
N GLY A 173 2.25 -6.10 -1.76
CA GLY A 173 0.81 -5.98 -1.95
C GLY A 173 0.10 -4.90 -1.12
N ARG A 174 0.76 -4.34 -0.11
CA ARG A 174 0.18 -3.30 0.78
C ARG A 174 1.25 -2.45 1.46
N ILE A 175 0.82 -1.27 1.92
CA ILE A 175 1.60 -0.39 2.79
C ILE A 175 0.77 -0.10 4.03
N TRP A 176 1.41 -0.04 5.20
CA TRP A 176 0.72 0.27 6.45
C TRP A 176 0.85 1.75 6.78
N MET A 177 -0.24 2.42 7.16
CA MET A 177 -0.29 3.82 7.56
C MET A 177 -0.67 3.93 9.04
N SER A 178 0.21 4.55 9.83
CA SER A 178 -0.03 4.92 11.22
C SER A 178 -0.24 6.42 11.36
N THR A 179 -1.09 6.80 12.31
CA THR A 179 -1.28 8.20 12.71
C THR A 179 -0.46 8.49 13.95
N LYS A 180 0.32 9.57 13.92
CA LYS A 180 1.06 10.11 15.06
C LYS A 180 0.47 11.45 15.46
N SER A 181 -0.15 11.52 16.63
CA SER A 181 -0.83 12.71 17.14
C SER A 181 -0.62 12.83 18.66
N ASP A 182 -0.94 14.00 19.22
CA ASP A 182 -1.18 14.20 20.64
C ASP A 182 -2.59 13.76 21.09
N ALA A 183 -3.44 13.32 20.17
CA ALA A 183 -4.66 12.60 20.52
C ALA A 183 -4.34 11.24 21.19
N ASN A 184 -5.25 10.77 22.04
CA ASN A 184 -5.03 9.60 22.87
C ASN A 184 -5.34 8.28 22.15
N ALA A 185 -6.40 8.26 21.36
CA ALA A 185 -6.84 7.05 20.68
C ALA A 185 -7.28 7.34 19.24
N TRP A 186 -7.21 6.30 18.40
CA TRP A 186 -7.83 6.27 17.09
C TRP A 186 -9.14 5.50 17.21
N ALA A 187 -10.25 6.13 16.84
CA ALA A 187 -11.54 5.46 16.83
C ALA A 187 -11.55 4.32 15.80
N THR A 188 -12.26 3.25 16.12
CA THR A 188 -12.39 2.06 15.30
C THR A 188 -13.86 1.70 15.06
N THR A 189 -14.10 0.97 13.99
CA THR A 189 -15.32 0.17 13.78
C THR A 189 -14.94 -1.30 13.90
N ALA A 190 -15.90 -2.14 14.30
CA ALA A 190 -15.72 -3.57 14.38
C ALA A 190 -17.00 -4.27 13.95
N HIS A 191 -16.85 -5.25 13.06
CA HIS A 191 -17.89 -6.21 12.76
C HIS A 191 -17.36 -7.58 13.15
N TYR A 192 -17.37 -7.86 14.46
CA TYR A 192 -16.67 -8.98 15.08
C TYR A 192 -16.97 -10.35 14.44
N ASP A 193 -18.17 -10.53 13.89
CA ASP A 193 -18.60 -11.78 13.29
C ASP A 193 -18.43 -11.83 11.76
N THR A 194 -18.48 -10.68 11.07
CA THR A 194 -18.52 -10.63 9.60
C THR A 194 -17.25 -10.06 8.95
N GLY A 195 -16.46 -9.27 9.70
CA GLY A 195 -15.33 -8.52 9.16
C GLY A 195 -15.75 -7.40 8.18
N GLU A 196 -17.04 -7.09 8.08
CA GLU A 196 -17.53 -5.95 7.30
C GLU A 196 -16.85 -4.66 7.78
N GLY A 197 -16.64 -3.70 6.87
CA GLY A 197 -15.96 -2.43 7.19
C GLY A 197 -14.43 -2.49 7.34
N VAL A 198 -13.80 -3.68 7.33
CA VAL A 198 -12.34 -3.83 7.22
C VAL A 198 -11.92 -3.64 5.77
N VAL A 199 -10.96 -2.74 5.52
CA VAL A 199 -10.44 -2.51 4.17
C VAL A 199 -9.10 -3.21 4.05
N GLY A 200 -9.08 -4.34 3.33
CA GLY A 200 -7.86 -5.12 3.19
C GLY A 200 -7.64 -6.03 4.40
N GLU A 201 -6.78 -5.62 5.32
CA GLU A 201 -6.43 -6.36 6.53
C GLU A 201 -6.98 -5.65 7.77
N SER A 202 -7.17 -6.39 8.86
CA SER A 202 -7.56 -5.74 10.11
C SER A 202 -6.43 -4.84 10.63
N LEU A 203 -6.81 -3.79 11.36
CA LEU A 203 -5.87 -2.85 11.94
C LEU A 203 -4.77 -3.60 12.73
N ALA A 204 -3.54 -3.11 12.64
CA ALA A 204 -2.41 -3.62 13.40
C ALA A 204 -2.04 -2.71 14.56
N MET A 205 -1.80 -3.27 15.73
CA MET A 205 -1.26 -2.59 16.90
C MET A 205 0.18 -3.01 17.17
N GLY A 206 0.98 -2.07 17.65
CA GLY A 206 2.36 -2.31 18.05
C GLY A 206 2.81 -1.34 19.13
N GLY A 207 4.01 -1.56 19.66
CA GLY A 207 4.61 -0.69 20.66
C GLY A 207 6.14 -0.77 20.66
N ASN A 208 6.76 -0.08 21.60
CA ASN A 208 8.17 -0.23 21.93
C ASN A 208 8.43 -1.50 22.75
N SER A 209 7.43 -1.96 23.50
CA SER A 209 7.54 -3.13 24.40
C SER A 209 6.95 -4.42 23.83
N PHE A 210 6.30 -4.36 22.66
CA PHE A 210 5.69 -5.52 22.00
C PHE A 210 5.68 -5.33 20.48
N GLY A 211 5.79 -6.44 19.75
CA GLY A 211 5.77 -6.46 18.29
C GLY A 211 4.40 -6.12 17.70
N TRP A 212 4.33 -6.04 16.38
CA TRP A 212 3.06 -5.81 15.68
C TRP A 212 2.17 -7.05 15.70
N PHE A 213 0.87 -6.85 15.95
CA PHE A 213 -0.16 -7.87 15.83
C PHE A 213 -1.48 -7.24 15.32
N GLN A 214 -2.30 -8.03 14.63
CA GLN A 214 -3.61 -7.57 14.16
C GLN A 214 -4.66 -7.65 15.27
N LEU A 215 -5.54 -6.66 15.35
CA LEU A 215 -6.83 -6.79 16.05
C LEU A 215 -7.88 -7.24 15.06
N LEU A 216 -8.14 -8.55 15.04
CA LEU A 216 -9.00 -9.18 14.04
C LEU A 216 -10.40 -8.54 14.00
N ASN A 217 -10.91 -8.37 12.78
CA ASN A 217 -12.25 -7.84 12.48
C ASN A 217 -12.48 -6.41 12.99
N GLN A 218 -11.39 -5.67 13.22
CA GLN A 218 -11.43 -4.26 13.57
C GLN A 218 -10.69 -3.42 12.53
N GLU A 219 -11.19 -2.21 12.31
CA GLU A 219 -10.58 -1.23 11.42
C GLU A 219 -10.60 0.16 12.05
N CYS A 220 -9.54 0.94 11.86
CA CYS A 220 -9.56 2.33 12.30
C CYS A 220 -10.40 3.19 11.36
N LEU A 221 -11.04 4.23 11.89
CA LEU A 221 -11.87 5.13 11.09
C LEU A 221 -10.99 6.18 10.40
N TYR A 222 -10.92 6.12 9.07
CA TYR A 222 -10.16 7.05 8.25
C TYR A 222 -10.77 7.23 6.86
N GLU A 223 -10.42 8.34 6.22
CA GLU A 223 -10.81 8.63 4.85
C GLU A 223 -9.55 9.10 4.08
N LEU A 224 -9.31 8.52 2.91
CA LEU A 224 -8.26 8.91 1.98
C LEU A 224 -8.90 9.50 0.73
N GLU A 225 -8.56 10.75 0.42
CA GLU A 225 -8.78 11.30 -0.91
C GLU A 225 -7.54 11.02 -1.75
N ALA A 226 -7.65 10.10 -2.72
CA ALA A 226 -6.52 9.58 -3.45
C ALA A 226 -6.82 9.37 -4.95
N GLU A 227 -5.77 9.58 -5.75
CA GLU A 227 -5.72 9.26 -7.17
C GLU A 227 -4.85 8.01 -7.34
N CYS A 228 -5.36 7.01 -8.05
CA CYS A 228 -4.63 5.83 -8.41
C CYS A 228 -4.26 5.88 -9.89
N ASP A 229 -3.00 5.59 -10.13
CA ASP A 229 -2.49 5.30 -11.45
C ASP A 229 -2.05 3.85 -11.46
N VAL A 230 -2.78 3.02 -12.20
CA VAL A 230 -2.26 1.69 -12.51
C VAL A 230 -1.25 1.95 -13.62
N LEU A 231 0.02 1.65 -13.36
CA LEU A 231 1.00 1.41 -14.41
C LEU A 231 0.48 0.20 -15.19
N GLY A 232 -0.44 0.48 -16.11
CA GLY A 232 -0.83 -0.47 -17.12
C GLY A 232 0.45 -0.83 -17.86
N VAL A 233 0.47 -2.04 -18.38
CA VAL A 233 1.19 -2.23 -19.64
C VAL A 233 0.38 -1.51 -20.73
N SER A 234 0.16 -0.20 -20.59
CA SER A 234 0.05 0.66 -21.75
C SER A 234 1.30 0.34 -22.54
N ASP A 235 1.13 -0.21 -23.75
CA ASP A 235 2.20 -0.56 -24.68
C ASP A 235 3.45 0.19 -24.28
N LEU A 236 4.44 -0.52 -23.71
CA LEU A 236 5.69 0.09 -23.28
C LEU A 236 6.16 0.94 -24.44
N SER A 237 5.82 2.22 -24.43
CA SER A 237 6.35 3.17 -25.36
C SER A 237 7.73 3.31 -24.79
N PHE A 238 8.63 2.47 -25.29
CA PHE A 238 10.05 2.46 -25.01
C PHE A 238 10.59 3.82 -25.47
N ASN A 239 10.26 4.86 -24.71
CA ASN A 239 10.73 6.22 -24.86
C ASN A 239 12.07 6.38 -24.12
N SER A 240 12.81 5.28 -23.95
CA SER A 240 14.24 5.35 -23.74
C SER A 240 14.88 5.52 -25.12
N LYS A 241 15.68 6.57 -25.31
CA LYS A 241 16.47 6.86 -26.52
C LYS A 241 17.43 5.72 -26.94
N THR A 242 17.47 4.61 -26.20
CA THR A 242 18.23 3.39 -26.46
C THR A 242 17.34 2.32 -27.07
N ASN A 243 17.36 2.19 -28.40
CA ASN A 243 16.71 1.09 -29.11
C ASN A 243 17.67 -0.10 -29.20
N ILE A 244 17.21 -1.31 -28.92
CA ILE A 244 18.00 -2.53 -29.19
C ILE A 244 17.75 -3.05 -30.60
N TYR A 245 18.78 -3.54 -31.29
CA TYR A 245 18.69 -4.06 -32.65
C TYR A 245 19.67 -5.24 -32.88
N PRO A 246 19.30 -6.29 -33.65
CA PRO A 246 17.97 -6.52 -34.21
C PRO A 246 16.95 -6.89 -33.13
N ASN A 247 15.70 -6.51 -33.36
CA ASN A 247 14.56 -6.95 -32.56
C ASN A 247 13.35 -7.09 -33.49
N PRO A 248 12.89 -8.31 -33.84
CA PRO A 248 13.26 -9.59 -33.22
C PRO A 248 14.71 -10.04 -33.47
N ALA A 249 15.35 -10.64 -32.47
CA ALA A 249 16.72 -11.14 -32.50
C ALA A 249 16.79 -12.66 -32.75
N GLN A 250 17.83 -13.11 -33.45
CA GLN A 250 18.19 -14.52 -33.56
C GLN A 250 19.31 -14.87 -32.57
N ASP A 251 20.52 -14.34 -32.79
CA ASP A 251 21.68 -14.74 -31.98
C ASP A 251 22.17 -13.65 -31.02
N PHE A 252 21.91 -12.37 -31.34
CA PHE A 252 22.37 -11.25 -30.54
C PHE A 252 21.46 -10.03 -30.71
N PHE A 253 21.57 -9.08 -29.79
CA PHE A 253 21.11 -7.70 -29.95
C PHE A 253 22.22 -6.72 -29.54
N GLU A 254 22.13 -5.50 -30.03
CA GLU A 254 23.05 -4.40 -29.75
C GLU A 254 22.27 -3.13 -29.35
N TYR A 255 22.85 -2.31 -28.48
CA TYR A 255 22.25 -1.02 -28.09
C TYR A 255 22.54 0.07 -29.12
N LYS A 256 21.50 0.76 -29.58
CA LYS A 256 21.61 1.98 -30.41
C LYS A 256 21.53 3.20 -29.51
N ASN A 257 22.56 4.06 -29.55
CA ASN A 257 22.62 5.35 -28.82
C ASN A 257 22.61 5.25 -27.28
N ILE A 258 23.36 4.32 -26.69
CA ILE A 258 23.53 4.29 -25.22
C ILE A 258 24.45 5.41 -24.74
N ASN A 259 23.99 6.16 -23.74
CA ASN A 259 24.75 7.24 -23.10
C ASN A 259 25.31 6.74 -21.76
N GLY A 260 26.64 6.63 -21.68
CA GLY A 260 27.36 6.08 -20.53
C GLY A 260 27.83 4.64 -20.75
N ASN A 261 28.77 4.19 -19.91
CA ASN A 261 29.28 2.82 -19.95
C ASN A 261 28.26 1.88 -19.34
N ILE A 262 28.08 0.70 -19.92
CA ILE A 262 27.22 -0.35 -19.37
C ILE A 262 27.93 -0.95 -18.16
N ILE A 263 27.25 -0.97 -17.01
CA ILE A 263 27.67 -1.69 -15.81
C ILE A 263 27.14 -3.12 -15.87
N SER A 264 25.85 -3.26 -16.19
CA SER A 264 25.21 -4.56 -16.24
C SER A 264 24.04 -4.60 -17.20
N THR A 265 23.79 -5.79 -17.74
CA THR A 265 22.60 -6.16 -18.51
C THR A 265 21.98 -7.41 -17.88
N SER A 266 20.74 -7.31 -17.44
CA SER A 266 19.93 -8.40 -16.88
C SER A 266 18.78 -8.72 -17.82
N ILE A 267 18.56 -10.01 -18.08
CA ILE A 267 17.52 -10.52 -18.97
C ILE A 267 16.53 -11.32 -18.15
N TYR A 268 15.27 -10.92 -18.17
CA TYR A 268 14.18 -11.55 -17.44
C TYR A 268 13.19 -12.20 -18.42
N SER A 269 12.61 -13.32 -17.99
CA SER A 269 11.52 -13.99 -18.67
C SER A 269 10.19 -13.25 -18.41
N THR A 270 9.13 -13.56 -19.19
CA THR A 270 7.80 -12.96 -18.99
C THR A 270 7.17 -13.23 -17.62
N ASN A 271 7.63 -14.26 -16.90
CA ASN A 271 7.21 -14.56 -15.53
C ASN A 271 8.06 -13.85 -14.46
N GLY A 272 8.97 -12.94 -14.84
CA GLY A 272 9.85 -12.22 -13.91
C GLY A 272 11.12 -12.96 -13.48
N SER A 273 11.32 -14.21 -13.90
CA SER A 273 12.54 -14.96 -13.57
C SER A 273 13.77 -14.37 -14.28
N LEU A 274 14.87 -14.17 -13.55
CA LEU A 274 16.16 -13.76 -14.11
C LEU A 274 16.79 -14.93 -14.89
N VAL A 275 17.02 -14.73 -16.18
CA VAL A 275 17.50 -15.78 -17.12
C VAL A 275 18.97 -15.61 -17.47
N LYS A 276 19.47 -14.37 -17.53
CA LYS A 276 20.88 -14.09 -17.83
C LYS A 276 21.30 -12.76 -17.22
N THR A 277 22.53 -12.68 -16.72
CA THR A 277 23.16 -11.44 -16.28
C THR A 277 24.53 -11.32 -16.91
N ILE A 278 24.84 -10.14 -17.44
CA ILE A 278 26.15 -9.75 -17.96
C ILE A 278 26.60 -8.53 -17.16
N ASN A 279 27.75 -8.61 -16.48
CA ASN A 279 28.31 -7.52 -15.66
C ASN A 279 29.57 -6.94 -16.31
N SER A 280 29.43 -6.47 -17.55
CA SER A 280 30.51 -5.93 -18.36
C SER A 280 30.00 -4.80 -19.26
N ASN A 281 30.92 -3.98 -19.75
CA ASN A 281 30.62 -2.91 -20.70
C ASN A 281 30.44 -3.46 -22.13
N GLU A 282 29.56 -4.44 -22.30
CA GLU A 282 29.28 -5.08 -23.58
C GLU A 282 28.11 -4.40 -24.28
N SER A 283 28.36 -3.82 -25.45
CA SER A 283 27.33 -3.22 -26.29
C SER A 283 26.57 -4.24 -27.15
N LYS A 284 27.14 -5.44 -27.35
CA LYS A 284 26.59 -6.55 -28.12
C LYS A 284 26.35 -7.74 -27.22
N ILE A 285 25.10 -8.13 -27.05
CA ILE A 285 24.69 -9.18 -26.12
C ILE A 285 24.26 -10.42 -26.90
N ASN A 286 24.95 -11.54 -26.67
CA ASN A 286 24.56 -12.83 -27.22
C ASN A 286 23.31 -13.37 -26.49
N VAL A 287 22.29 -13.76 -27.26
CA VAL A 287 21.04 -14.36 -26.81
C VAL A 287 20.71 -15.68 -27.55
N SER A 288 21.66 -16.28 -28.27
CA SER A 288 21.44 -17.49 -29.08
C SER A 288 20.93 -18.66 -28.25
N ASN A 289 21.33 -18.73 -26.97
CA ASN A 289 20.97 -19.82 -26.05
C ASN A 289 19.58 -19.63 -25.40
N LEU A 290 18.91 -18.49 -25.66
CA LEU A 290 17.55 -18.26 -25.17
C LEU A 290 16.54 -18.98 -26.06
N LYS A 291 15.48 -19.52 -25.46
CA LYS A 291 14.36 -20.09 -26.21
C LYS A 291 13.58 -18.98 -26.91
N ASN A 292 12.82 -19.34 -27.93
CA ASN A 292 11.95 -18.40 -28.63
C ASN A 292 10.89 -17.87 -27.67
N GLY A 293 10.69 -16.55 -27.68
CA GLY A 293 9.81 -15.92 -26.71
C GLY A 293 10.09 -14.44 -26.51
N VAL A 294 9.38 -13.87 -25.54
CA VAL A 294 9.51 -12.45 -25.15
C VAL A 294 10.34 -12.37 -23.88
N TYR A 295 11.26 -11.40 -23.84
CA TYR A 295 12.12 -11.14 -22.70
C TYR A 295 12.15 -9.65 -22.37
N ILE A 296 12.42 -9.34 -21.10
CA ILE A 296 12.64 -7.97 -20.62
C ILE A 296 14.13 -7.82 -20.34
N ILE A 297 14.76 -6.83 -20.97
CA ILE A 297 16.17 -6.49 -20.80
C ILE A 297 16.25 -5.26 -19.91
N GLN A 298 16.98 -5.34 -18.81
CA GLN A 298 17.28 -4.21 -17.93
C GLN A 298 18.77 -3.91 -18.01
N THR A 299 19.12 -2.66 -18.29
CA THR A 299 20.51 -2.23 -18.50
C THR A 299 20.84 -1.10 -17.55
N LYS A 300 21.88 -1.26 -16.72
CA LYS A 300 22.37 -0.23 -15.81
C LYS A 300 23.65 0.38 -16.37
N THR A 301 23.78 1.71 -16.30
CA THR A 301 24.96 2.44 -16.78
C THR A 301 25.74 3.12 -15.66
N SER A 302 26.99 3.47 -15.95
CA SER A 302 27.92 4.17 -15.05
C SER A 302 27.39 5.49 -14.53
N ASN A 303 26.46 6.10 -15.26
CA ASN A 303 25.89 7.40 -14.95
C ASN A 303 24.67 7.28 -14.01
N GLY A 304 24.41 6.09 -13.46
CA GLY A 304 23.28 5.81 -12.57
C GLY A 304 21.97 5.50 -13.29
N ASN A 305 21.90 5.69 -14.61
CA ASN A 305 20.68 5.44 -15.38
C ASN A 305 20.42 3.94 -15.55
N THR A 306 19.15 3.56 -15.44
CA THR A 306 18.65 2.21 -15.74
C THR A 306 17.64 2.29 -16.88
N PHE A 307 17.83 1.47 -17.92
CA PHE A 307 16.96 1.38 -19.09
C PHE A 307 16.31 0.02 -19.15
N THR A 308 15.12 -0.05 -19.74
CA THR A 308 14.41 -1.32 -19.95
C THR A 308 14.01 -1.44 -21.42
N ASN A 309 14.24 -2.60 -22.03
CA ASN A 309 13.86 -2.90 -23.42
C ASN A 309 13.14 -4.25 -23.51
N LYS A 310 12.13 -4.38 -24.38
CA LYS A 310 11.53 -5.67 -24.73
C LYS A 310 12.31 -6.30 -25.88
N LEU A 311 12.72 -7.55 -25.71
CA LEU A 311 13.35 -8.37 -26.74
C LEU A 311 12.38 -9.46 -27.21
N ILE A 312 12.23 -9.61 -28.53
CA ILE A 312 11.54 -10.74 -29.16
C ILE A 312 12.61 -11.69 -29.71
N LYS A 313 12.76 -12.88 -29.11
CA LYS A 313 13.68 -13.93 -29.58
C LYS A 313 12.98 -14.86 -30.56
N LYS A 314 13.57 -15.03 -31.74
CA LYS A 314 13.13 -15.97 -32.79
C LYS A 314 13.96 -17.23 -32.85
#